data_AF-A0A7Y1STS5-F1
#
_entry.id   AF-A0A7Y1STS5-F1
#
_cell.length_a   1.000
_cell.length_b   1.000
_cell.length_c   1.000
_cell.angle_alpha   90.00
_cell.angle_beta   90.00
_cell.angle_gamma   90.00
#
_symmetry.space_group_name_H-M   'P 1'
#
loop_
_entity.id
_entity.type
_entity.pdbx_description
1 polymer ?
#
loop_
_entity_poly.entity_id
_entity_poly.type
_entity_poly.pdbx_seq_one_letter_code
_entity_poly.pdbx_strand_id
1 'polypeptide(L)'
;MTAELDADGVRLKVMRMRFLIPTLIIVLLLAACSGDDEETTTLPEDGSSTATTLAIGGGGSDTDDSSDTTVSEDSTTTTVETPTLPGYDIVHRSPGDNGDLLVVVLQDVADGVTDHDLEQVILDVVDTFGPVAEAHILDDASVLDLVLADPADLSDEQLADLDAHYLLRLVDGTSVSFRGPFEDVPGYEIGS
;
A
#
# COMPACT_ATOMS: atom_id res chain seq x y z
N MET A 1 -38.41 13.97 51.22
CA MET A 1 -37.78 13.74 49.90
C MET A 1 -37.17 12.37 50.00
N THR A 2 -37.91 11.35 49.55
CA THR A 2 -37.52 9.96 49.70
C THR A 2 -37.95 9.28 48.39
N ALA A 3 -36.98 9.04 47.52
CA ALA A 3 -37.17 8.27 46.31
C ALA A 3 -36.80 6.81 46.65
N GLU A 4 -37.78 5.93 46.53
CA GLU A 4 -37.66 4.49 46.64
C GLU A 4 -37.41 3.98 45.21
N LEU A 5 -36.21 3.45 44.94
CA LEU A 5 -35.88 2.81 43.66
C LEU A 5 -36.14 1.32 43.82
N ASP A 6 -37.27 0.91 43.23
CA ASP A 6 -37.68 -0.48 43.11
C ASP A 6 -36.73 -1.21 42.14
N ALA A 7 -36.19 -2.32 42.64
CA ALA A 7 -35.40 -3.26 41.90
C ALA A 7 -36.28 -4.48 41.64
N ASP A 8 -36.77 -4.67 40.41
CA ASP A 8 -36.93 -6.00 39.81
C ASP A 8 -37.43 -5.96 38.35
N GLY A 9 -36.70 -6.65 37.49
CA GLY A 9 -37.29 -7.66 36.63
C GLY A 9 -38.16 -7.23 35.43
N VAL A 10 -37.53 -7.20 34.25
CA VAL A 10 -38.16 -7.81 33.07
C VAL A 10 -37.29 -8.98 32.61
N ARG A 11 -37.71 -10.19 33.03
CA ARG A 11 -37.32 -11.46 32.42
C ARG A 11 -38.32 -11.83 31.31
N LEU A 12 -37.86 -11.87 30.07
CA LEU A 12 -38.23 -12.89 29.09
C LEU A 12 -36.90 -13.56 28.70
N LYS A 13 -36.52 -14.81 29.00
CA LYS A 13 -37.16 -16.12 29.19
C LYS A 13 -37.66 -16.77 27.88
N VAL A 14 -36.94 -17.85 27.53
CA VAL A 14 -37.21 -19.00 26.63
C VAL A 14 -37.03 -18.71 25.12
N MET A 15 -36.36 -19.51 24.27
CA MET A 15 -35.98 -20.93 24.33
C MET A 15 -34.87 -21.26 23.31
N ARG A 16 -33.92 -22.11 23.72
CA ARG A 16 -33.01 -22.88 22.83
C ARG A 16 -33.77 -23.87 21.95
N MET A 17 -33.46 -23.97 20.66
CA MET A 17 -33.56 -25.21 19.84
C MET A 17 -32.82 -25.00 18.49
N ARG A 18 -31.56 -25.40 18.30
CA ARG A 18 -31.07 -26.74 17.88
C ARG A 18 -31.77 -27.33 16.64
N PHE A 19 -31.19 -27.15 15.45
CA PHE A 19 -30.97 -28.17 14.38
C PHE A 19 -30.24 -27.47 13.21
N LEU A 20 -28.97 -27.80 12.88
CA LEU A 20 -28.56 -28.80 11.88
C LEU A 20 -29.27 -28.61 10.53
N ILE A 21 -28.54 -28.16 9.50
CA ILE A 21 -28.38 -28.81 8.17
C ILE A 21 -27.17 -28.18 7.46
N PRO A 22 -26.09 -28.94 7.19
CA PRO A 22 -25.09 -28.62 6.19
C PRO A 22 -25.56 -29.16 4.83
N THR A 23 -25.54 -28.33 3.79
CA THR A 23 -25.70 -28.81 2.39
C THR A 23 -24.41 -28.62 1.63
N LEU A 24 -23.59 -29.66 1.76
CA LEU A 24 -22.62 -30.19 0.80
C LEU A 24 -23.19 -30.19 -0.63
N ILE A 25 -22.57 -29.44 -1.54
CA ILE A 25 -22.41 -29.85 -2.95
C ILE A 25 -21.00 -29.43 -3.39
N ILE A 26 -20.07 -30.39 -3.32
CA ILE A 26 -18.79 -30.37 -4.04
C ILE A 26 -19.07 -30.98 -5.40
N VAL A 27 -19.06 -30.17 -6.46
CA VAL A 27 -18.95 -30.68 -7.84
C VAL A 27 -17.47 -30.70 -8.18
N LEU A 28 -16.86 -31.87 -7.97
CA LEU A 28 -15.56 -32.24 -8.53
C LEU A 28 -15.73 -32.45 -10.04
N LEU A 29 -15.30 -31.49 -10.85
CA LEU A 29 -14.96 -31.75 -12.24
C LEU A 29 -13.45 -32.00 -12.33
N LEU A 30 -13.12 -33.29 -12.32
CA LEU A 30 -11.86 -33.84 -12.81
C LEU A 30 -11.76 -33.55 -14.32
N ALA A 31 -11.19 -32.39 -14.67
CA ALA A 31 -10.61 -32.21 -15.99
C ALA A 31 -9.23 -32.87 -15.97
N ALA A 32 -9.13 -33.97 -16.72
CA ALA A 32 -7.91 -34.69 -16.99
C ALA A 32 -6.82 -33.77 -17.53
N CYS A 33 -5.64 -33.82 -16.91
CA CYS A 33 -4.39 -33.47 -17.58
C CYS A 33 -3.39 -34.57 -17.28
N SER A 34 -3.49 -35.65 -18.06
CA SER A 34 -2.39 -36.57 -18.31
C SER A 34 -1.69 -36.10 -19.58
N GLY A 35 -0.37 -36.03 -19.55
CA GLY A 35 0.51 -35.60 -20.64
C GLY A 35 1.71 -34.88 -20.03
N ASP A 36 2.68 -35.60 -19.45
CA ASP A 36 3.80 -36.25 -20.15
C ASP A 36 4.75 -35.20 -20.77
N ASP A 37 5.78 -34.90 -19.96
CA ASP A 37 7.21 -34.83 -20.28
C ASP A 37 7.75 -34.20 -21.59
N GLU A 38 8.76 -33.36 -21.33
CA GLU A 38 9.90 -32.92 -22.16
C GLU A 38 9.66 -32.13 -23.46
N GLU A 39 9.97 -30.83 -23.42
CA GLU A 39 10.87 -30.29 -24.45
C GLU A 39 11.76 -29.18 -23.90
N THR A 40 13.06 -29.39 -24.12
CA THR A 40 14.18 -28.55 -23.75
C THR A 40 14.10 -27.21 -24.48
N THR A 41 14.15 -26.09 -23.76
CA THR A 41 14.58 -24.81 -24.35
C THR A 41 15.75 -24.28 -23.53
N THR A 42 16.93 -24.47 -24.10
CA THR A 42 18.20 -23.88 -23.71
C THR A 42 18.12 -22.35 -23.84
N LEU A 43 18.13 -21.64 -22.71
CA LEU A 43 18.55 -20.24 -22.69
C LEU A 43 20.07 -20.17 -22.55
N PRO A 44 20.78 -19.35 -23.34
CA PRO A 44 22.21 -19.16 -23.18
C PRO A 44 22.51 -18.43 -21.85
N GLU A 45 23.39 -19.04 -21.05
CA GLU A 45 24.21 -18.35 -20.05
C GLU A 45 25.15 -17.37 -20.78
N ASP A 46 24.81 -16.08 -20.78
CA ASP A 46 25.81 -15.03 -20.97
C ASP A 46 26.26 -14.55 -19.59
N GLY A 47 27.29 -15.22 -19.10
CA GLY A 47 28.14 -14.68 -18.06
C GLY A 47 28.91 -13.49 -18.61
N SER A 48 28.67 -12.30 -18.06
CA SER A 48 29.64 -11.23 -18.16
C SER A 48 29.77 -10.55 -16.81
N SER A 49 30.69 -11.09 -16.02
CA SER A 49 31.23 -10.46 -14.83
C SER A 49 31.75 -9.07 -15.18
N THR A 50 31.19 -8.07 -14.52
CA THR A 50 31.76 -6.74 -14.38
C THR A 50 33.17 -6.85 -13.79
N ALA A 51 34.19 -6.70 -14.63
CA ALA A 51 35.55 -6.44 -14.19
C ALA A 51 35.87 -4.96 -14.43
N THR A 52 35.80 -4.17 -13.37
CA THR A 52 36.31 -2.81 -13.28
C THR A 52 37.81 -2.82 -13.56
N THR A 53 38.24 -2.22 -14.68
CA THR A 53 39.65 -1.92 -14.92
C THR A 53 39.87 -0.41 -14.78
N LEU A 54 40.58 -0.03 -13.72
CA LEU A 54 41.14 1.30 -13.54
C LEU A 54 42.33 1.48 -14.50
N ALA A 55 42.30 2.49 -15.36
CA ALA A 55 43.49 2.98 -16.06
C ALA A 55 43.68 4.46 -15.74
N ILE A 56 44.69 4.74 -14.92
CA ILE A 56 45.24 6.07 -14.65
C ILE A 56 46.37 6.34 -15.64
N GLY A 57 46.32 7.51 -16.29
CA GLY A 57 47.50 8.37 -16.49
C GLY A 57 48.45 8.07 -17.65
N GLY A 58 48.31 8.88 -18.71
CA GLY A 58 49.39 9.79 -19.15
C GLY A 58 50.39 9.31 -20.21
N GLY A 59 50.40 10.00 -21.34
CA GLY A 59 51.62 10.37 -22.06
C GLY A 59 51.70 9.98 -23.53
N GLY A 60 51.84 10.99 -24.41
CA GLY A 60 52.61 10.84 -25.65
C GLY A 60 51.91 11.21 -26.97
N SER A 61 52.02 12.50 -27.33
CA SER A 61 52.36 13.09 -28.64
C SER A 61 51.90 12.51 -30.00
N ASP A 62 51.43 13.46 -30.81
CA ASP A 62 51.66 13.67 -32.25
C ASP A 62 50.63 13.14 -33.29
N THR A 63 49.88 14.12 -33.81
CA THR A 63 49.75 14.48 -35.24
C THR A 63 48.70 13.79 -36.12
N ASP A 64 47.89 14.69 -36.70
CA ASP A 64 47.20 14.69 -38.01
C ASP A 64 45.75 14.19 -38.17
N ASP A 65 45.00 15.12 -38.78
CA ASP A 65 43.94 14.94 -39.78
C ASP A 65 42.65 14.19 -39.42
N SER A 66 41.55 14.92 -39.28
CA SER A 66 40.51 15.00 -40.33
C SER A 66 39.15 15.41 -39.77
N SER A 67 38.62 16.48 -40.36
CA SER A 67 37.20 16.82 -40.59
C SER A 67 36.18 16.07 -39.73
N ASP A 68 35.62 16.72 -38.72
CA ASP A 68 34.36 16.27 -38.14
C ASP A 68 33.32 17.39 -38.18
N THR A 69 32.14 17.00 -38.64
CA THR A 69 31.01 17.86 -38.95
C THR A 69 30.38 18.28 -37.64
N THR A 70 30.38 19.58 -37.32
CA THR A 70 29.59 20.08 -36.17
C THR A 70 28.12 19.99 -36.53
N VAL A 71 27.51 18.84 -36.24
CA VAL A 71 26.06 18.69 -36.10
C VAL A 71 25.72 19.36 -34.78
N SER A 72 25.15 20.57 -34.86
CA SER A 72 24.49 21.17 -33.70
C SER A 72 23.25 20.33 -33.40
N GLU A 73 23.39 19.36 -32.51
CA GLU A 73 22.27 18.67 -31.91
C GLU A 73 21.62 19.64 -30.91
N ASP A 74 20.49 20.21 -31.32
CA ASP A 74 19.55 20.89 -30.44
C ASP A 74 19.00 19.84 -29.45
N SER A 75 19.74 19.62 -28.36
CA SER A 75 19.34 18.74 -27.28
C SER A 75 18.24 19.45 -26.49
N THR A 76 16.99 19.19 -26.87
CA THR A 76 15.83 19.51 -26.04
C THR A 76 15.96 18.66 -24.77
N THR A 77 16.51 19.26 -23.70
CA THR A 77 16.56 18.63 -22.38
C THR A 77 15.15 18.71 -21.80
N THR A 78 14.37 17.64 -21.98
CA THR A 78 13.15 17.42 -21.23
C THR A 78 13.56 17.02 -19.82
N THR A 79 13.54 17.96 -18.88
CA THR A 79 13.63 17.64 -17.46
C THR A 79 12.40 16.84 -17.10
N VAL A 80 12.55 15.52 -16.99
CA VAL A 80 11.55 14.65 -16.38
C VAL A 80 11.61 14.93 -14.89
N GLU A 81 10.63 15.67 -14.36
CA GLU A 81 10.43 15.75 -12.92
C GLU A 81 10.00 14.36 -12.46
N THR A 82 10.94 13.60 -11.88
CA THR A 82 10.60 12.39 -11.14
C THR A 82 9.77 12.83 -9.93
N PRO A 83 8.51 12.37 -9.78
CA PRO A 83 7.73 12.68 -8.60
C PRO A 83 8.51 12.19 -7.39
N THR A 84 8.87 13.12 -6.51
CA THR A 84 9.44 12.78 -5.22
C THR A 84 8.31 12.34 -4.33
N LEU A 85 8.27 11.05 -3.98
CA LEU A 85 7.33 10.52 -3.00
C LEU A 85 7.42 11.35 -1.71
N PRO A 86 6.29 11.73 -1.08
CA PRO A 86 6.35 12.33 0.25
C PRO A 86 7.00 11.34 1.23
N GLY A 87 7.78 11.86 2.16
CA GLY A 87 8.31 11.04 3.25
C GLY A 87 7.16 10.49 4.08
N TYR A 88 7.36 9.34 4.73
CA TYR A 88 6.37 8.78 5.65
C TYR A 88 7.03 7.96 6.75
N ASP A 89 6.34 7.82 7.88
CA ASP A 89 6.73 6.97 9.00
C ASP A 89 5.65 5.93 9.33
N ILE A 90 6.08 4.72 9.67
CA ILE A 90 5.21 3.69 10.25
C ILE A 90 5.14 3.92 11.76
N VAL A 91 4.08 4.59 12.23
CA VAL A 91 3.91 4.93 13.65
C VAL A 91 3.25 3.80 14.45
N HIS A 92 2.56 2.89 13.76
CA HIS A 92 2.02 1.69 14.36
C HIS A 92 2.12 0.51 13.40
N ARG A 93 2.44 -0.66 13.95
CA ARG A 93 2.45 -1.94 13.25
C ARG A 93 1.98 -3.03 14.20
N SER A 94 0.95 -3.76 13.81
CA SER A 94 0.50 -4.95 14.52
C SER A 94 0.38 -6.14 13.56
N PRO A 95 0.93 -7.31 13.92
CA PRO A 95 0.85 -8.49 13.07
C PRO A 95 -0.56 -9.09 13.11
N GLY A 96 -1.05 -9.51 11.94
CA GLY A 96 -2.33 -10.19 11.76
C GLY A 96 -2.19 -11.51 11.01
N ASP A 97 -3.27 -12.31 11.00
CA ASP A 97 -3.27 -13.64 10.38
C ASP A 97 -3.09 -13.60 8.84
N ASN A 98 -3.51 -12.50 8.20
CA ASN A 98 -3.48 -12.31 6.75
C ASN A 98 -2.47 -11.23 6.29
N GLY A 99 -1.60 -10.79 7.19
CA GLY A 99 -0.72 -9.65 6.99
C GLY A 99 -0.83 -8.63 8.11
N ASP A 100 0.02 -7.63 8.08
CA ASP A 100 0.12 -6.63 9.13
C ASP A 100 -0.93 -5.52 8.96
N LEU A 101 -1.37 -4.96 10.08
CA LEU A 101 -2.04 -3.67 10.14
C LEU A 101 -0.99 -2.59 10.38
N LEU A 102 -0.94 -1.60 9.48
CA LEU A 102 -0.02 -0.48 9.53
C LEU A 102 -0.79 0.84 9.72
N VAL A 103 -0.23 1.74 10.54
CA VAL A 103 -0.61 3.16 10.51
C VAL A 103 0.59 3.96 10.04
N VAL A 104 0.38 4.70 8.97
CA VAL A 104 1.37 5.47 8.22
C VAL A 104 1.05 6.95 8.40
N VAL A 105 2.04 7.73 8.78
CA VAL A 105 1.91 9.20 8.88
C VAL A 105 2.82 9.83 7.85
N LEU A 106 2.27 10.69 7.01
CA LEU A 106 3.03 11.44 6.01
C LEU A 106 3.90 12.51 6.69
N GLN A 107 5.10 12.71 6.15
CA GLN A 107 6.04 13.72 6.57
C GLN A 107 6.11 14.84 5.54
N ASP A 108 6.38 16.06 6.01
CA ASP A 108 6.66 17.23 5.18
C ASP A 108 5.56 17.56 4.15
N VAL A 109 4.29 17.41 4.52
CA VAL A 109 3.10 17.70 3.67
C VAL A 109 2.83 19.20 3.43
N ALA A 110 3.83 20.06 3.60
CA ALA A 110 3.68 21.52 3.59
C ALA A 110 3.19 22.09 2.24
N ASP A 111 3.53 21.41 1.15
CA ASP A 111 3.11 21.78 -0.22
C ASP A 111 1.75 21.16 -0.61
N GLY A 112 1.10 20.48 0.34
CA GLY A 112 -0.10 19.68 0.11
C GLY A 112 0.25 18.26 -0.35
N VAL A 113 -0.77 17.41 -0.34
CA VAL A 113 -0.70 16.03 -0.81
C VAL A 113 -1.72 15.88 -1.94
N THR A 114 -1.34 15.18 -3.00
CA THR A 114 -2.26 14.83 -4.09
C THR A 114 -2.75 13.39 -3.96
N ASP A 115 -3.84 13.06 -4.65
CA ASP A 115 -4.32 11.69 -4.80
C ASP A 115 -3.22 10.78 -5.39
N HIS A 116 -2.48 11.27 -6.39
CA HIS A 116 -1.36 10.55 -6.96
C HIS A 116 -0.24 10.28 -5.95
N ASP A 117 0.09 11.23 -5.08
CA ASP A 117 1.09 11.02 -4.02
C ASP A 117 0.66 9.91 -3.07
N LEU A 118 -0.61 9.90 -2.66
CA LEU A 118 -1.19 8.86 -1.79
C LEU A 118 -1.14 7.48 -2.45
N GLU A 119 -1.44 7.40 -3.76
CA GLU A 119 -1.30 6.16 -4.54
C GLU A 119 0.13 5.64 -4.51
N GLN A 120 1.11 6.51 -4.75
CA GLN A 120 2.51 6.11 -4.72
C GLN A 120 2.94 5.67 -3.32
N VAL A 121 2.46 6.34 -2.26
CA VAL A 121 2.79 5.96 -0.87
C VAL A 121 2.23 4.59 -0.54
N ILE A 122 0.96 4.32 -0.84
CA ILE A 122 0.37 3.03 -0.47
C ILE A 122 1.02 1.87 -1.26
N LEU A 123 1.40 2.10 -2.52
CA LEU A 123 2.13 1.10 -3.31
C LEU A 123 3.50 0.82 -2.72
N ASP A 124 4.25 1.85 -2.33
CA ASP A 124 5.56 1.71 -1.69
C ASP A 124 5.45 1.00 -0.33
N VAL A 125 4.42 1.32 0.46
CA VAL A 125 4.16 0.67 1.76
C VAL A 125 3.88 -0.83 1.58
N VAL A 126 3.05 -1.20 0.61
CA VAL A 126 2.72 -2.60 0.35
C VAL A 126 3.93 -3.38 -0.16
N ASP A 127 4.74 -2.79 -1.05
CA ASP A 127 5.95 -3.43 -1.58
C ASP A 127 7.03 -3.58 -0.51
N THR A 128 7.24 -2.55 0.31
CA THR A 128 8.31 -2.51 1.32
C THR A 128 7.99 -3.33 2.57
N PHE A 129 6.73 -3.27 3.04
CA PHE A 129 6.33 -3.86 4.33
C PHE A 129 5.44 -5.10 4.20
N GLY A 130 5.20 -5.58 2.97
CA GLY A 130 4.40 -6.76 2.69
C GLY A 130 4.81 -8.00 3.52
N PRO A 131 3.85 -8.85 3.92
CA PRO A 131 2.42 -8.79 3.62
C PRO A 131 1.66 -7.79 4.50
N VAL A 132 0.90 -6.88 3.87
CA VAL A 132 0.03 -5.89 4.54
C VAL A 132 -1.42 -6.29 4.33
N ALA A 133 -2.19 -6.42 5.40
CA ALA A 133 -3.62 -6.70 5.34
C ALA A 133 -4.45 -5.41 5.37
N GLU A 134 -4.02 -4.45 6.19
CA GLU A 134 -4.69 -3.16 6.37
C GLU A 134 -3.65 -2.06 6.54
N ALA A 135 -3.89 -0.91 5.94
CA ALA A 135 -3.06 0.27 6.15
C ALA A 135 -3.93 1.52 6.26
N HIS A 136 -3.57 2.40 7.19
CA HIS A 136 -4.20 3.69 7.40
C HIS A 136 -3.17 4.78 7.14
N ILE A 137 -3.43 5.68 6.19
CA ILE A 137 -2.57 6.83 5.89
C ILE A 137 -3.18 8.10 6.47
N LEU A 138 -2.39 8.80 7.28
CA LEU A 138 -2.73 10.02 7.99
C LEU A 138 -1.74 11.14 7.64
N ASP A 139 -2.16 12.40 7.73
CA ASP A 139 -1.23 13.55 7.72
C ASP A 139 -0.80 13.99 9.13
N ASP A 140 -1.51 13.57 10.18
CA ASP A 140 -1.21 13.94 11.56
C ASP A 140 -1.18 12.71 12.49
N ALA A 141 -0.10 12.57 13.28
CA ALA A 141 0.07 11.47 14.22
C ALA A 141 -0.83 11.58 15.46
N SER A 142 -1.40 12.75 15.75
CA SER A 142 -2.25 12.99 16.93
C SER A 142 -3.57 12.22 16.88
N VAL A 143 -4.05 11.85 15.69
CA VAL A 143 -5.26 11.04 15.51
C VAL A 143 -5.01 9.52 15.50
N LEU A 144 -3.78 9.07 15.75
CA LEU A 144 -3.41 7.65 15.79
C LEU A 144 -4.32 6.83 16.73
N ASP A 145 -4.52 7.33 17.94
CA ASP A 145 -5.36 6.64 18.93
C ASP A 145 -6.83 6.56 18.50
N LEU A 146 -7.28 7.51 17.66
CA LEU A 146 -8.65 7.53 17.13
C LEU A 146 -8.83 6.49 16.02
N VAL A 147 -7.83 6.32 15.14
CA VAL A 147 -7.83 5.28 14.09
C VAL A 147 -7.91 3.88 14.67
N LEU A 148 -7.22 3.65 15.79
CA LEU A 148 -7.13 2.33 16.44
C LEU A 148 -8.30 2.05 17.40
N ALA A 149 -9.12 3.05 17.70
CA ALA A 149 -10.28 2.89 18.58
C ALA A 149 -11.47 2.24 17.86
N ASP A 150 -12.41 1.68 18.63
CA ASP A 150 -13.70 1.29 18.08
C ASP A 150 -14.48 2.58 17.73
N PRO A 151 -14.97 2.75 16.49
CA PRO A 151 -15.72 3.95 16.11
C PRO A 151 -16.99 4.17 16.94
N ALA A 152 -17.54 3.14 17.60
CA ALA A 152 -18.69 3.28 18.49
C ALA A 152 -18.35 4.01 19.82
N ASP A 153 -17.06 4.07 20.18
CA ASP A 153 -16.57 4.73 21.39
C ASP A 153 -16.11 6.18 21.13
N LEU A 154 -16.06 6.61 19.86
CA LEU A 154 -15.66 7.96 19.48
C LEU A 154 -16.82 8.96 19.57
N SER A 155 -16.55 10.15 20.10
CA SER A 155 -17.48 11.27 20.04
C SER A 155 -17.53 11.90 18.64
N ASP A 156 -18.60 12.65 18.34
CA ASP A 156 -18.75 13.36 17.06
C ASP A 156 -17.57 14.30 16.76
N GLU A 157 -17.01 14.95 17.79
CA GLU A 157 -15.85 15.85 17.64
C GLU A 157 -14.58 15.06 17.27
N GLN A 158 -14.36 13.90 17.89
CA GLN A 158 -13.24 13.02 17.55
C GLN A 158 -13.38 12.40 16.16
N LEU A 159 -14.60 12.07 15.74
CA LEU A 159 -14.86 11.58 14.39
C LEU A 159 -14.56 12.66 13.35
N ALA A 160 -14.94 13.91 13.61
CA ALA A 160 -14.63 15.04 12.73
C ALA A 160 -13.12 15.31 12.66
N ASP A 161 -12.41 15.22 13.79
CA ASP A 161 -10.96 15.38 13.86
C ASP A 161 -10.24 14.26 13.09
N LEU A 162 -10.68 13.01 13.28
CA LEU A 162 -10.18 11.87 12.52
C LEU A 162 -10.43 12.05 11.01
N ASP A 163 -11.63 12.44 10.61
CA ASP A 163 -11.99 12.61 9.20
C ASP A 163 -11.13 13.70 8.52
N ALA A 164 -10.81 14.77 9.22
CA ALA A 164 -9.95 15.84 8.70
C ALA A 164 -8.52 15.36 8.37
N HIS A 165 -8.02 14.35 9.08
CA HIS A 165 -6.63 13.89 9.04
C HIS A 165 -6.44 12.51 8.40
N TYR A 166 -7.52 11.85 7.99
CA TYR A 166 -7.49 10.50 7.45
C TYR A 166 -7.61 10.53 5.92
N LEU A 167 -6.53 10.13 5.24
CA LEU A 167 -6.37 10.37 3.81
C LEU A 167 -6.70 9.15 2.94
N LEU A 168 -6.24 7.96 3.36
CA LEU A 168 -6.36 6.74 2.57
C LEU A 168 -6.39 5.50 3.46
N ARG A 169 -7.20 4.52 3.08
CA ARG A 169 -7.28 3.20 3.72
C ARG A 169 -7.09 2.08 2.70
N LEU A 170 -6.22 1.12 3.02
CA LEU A 170 -6.10 -0.17 2.36
C LEU A 170 -6.81 -1.24 3.20
N VAL A 171 -7.58 -2.13 2.56
CA VAL A 171 -8.25 -3.27 3.18
C VAL A 171 -8.02 -4.52 2.36
N ASP A 172 -7.95 -5.67 3.04
CA ASP A 172 -7.72 -7.00 2.45
C ASP A 172 -6.43 -7.08 1.61
N GLY A 173 -5.48 -6.18 1.86
CA GLY A 173 -4.21 -6.06 1.14
C GLY A 173 -4.30 -5.54 -0.30
N THR A 174 -5.49 -5.29 -0.84
CA THR A 174 -5.66 -4.87 -2.24
C THR A 174 -6.64 -3.73 -2.48
N SER A 175 -7.66 -3.57 -1.62
CA SER A 175 -8.72 -2.59 -1.84
C SER A 175 -8.35 -1.24 -1.24
N VAL A 176 -8.16 -0.23 -2.09
CA VAL A 176 -7.81 1.13 -1.70
C VAL A 176 -9.05 2.01 -1.73
N SER A 177 -9.27 2.76 -0.65
CA SER A 177 -10.31 3.77 -0.53
C SER A 177 -9.75 5.07 0.01
N PHE A 178 -10.05 6.17 -0.66
CA PHE A 178 -9.70 7.51 -0.19
C PHE A 178 -10.68 7.96 0.90
N ARG A 179 -10.18 8.78 1.83
CA ARG A 179 -10.88 9.21 3.05
C ARG A 179 -10.75 10.73 3.24
N GLY A 180 -11.60 11.27 4.12
CA GLY A 180 -11.49 12.65 4.58
C GLY A 180 -11.46 13.65 3.41
N PRO A 181 -10.42 14.50 3.29
CA PRO A 181 -10.27 15.45 2.20
C PRO A 181 -10.28 14.85 0.79
N PHE A 182 -10.08 13.53 0.65
CA PHE A 182 -10.02 12.81 -0.62
C PHE A 182 -11.21 11.88 -0.85
N GLU A 183 -12.26 11.93 -0.02
CA GLU A 183 -13.40 10.99 -0.11
C GLU A 183 -14.11 10.95 -1.47
N ASP A 184 -14.05 12.04 -2.24
CA ASP A 184 -14.63 12.16 -3.58
C ASP A 184 -13.81 11.41 -4.66
N VAL A 185 -12.56 11.03 -4.36
CA VAL A 185 -11.69 10.28 -5.27
C VAL A 185 -12.14 8.81 -5.29
N PRO A 186 -12.38 8.21 -6.47
CA PRO A 186 -12.78 6.81 -6.55
C PRO A 186 -11.66 5.90 -6.04
N GLY A 187 -12.03 4.92 -5.21
CA GLY A 187 -11.13 3.84 -4.82
C GLY A 187 -10.79 2.90 -5.98
N TYR A 188 -9.77 2.06 -5.77
CA TYR A 188 -9.27 1.10 -6.76
C TYR A 188 -8.77 -0.18 -6.10
N GLU A 189 -8.48 -1.20 -6.91
CA GLU A 189 -7.87 -2.45 -6.46
C GLU A 189 -6.45 -2.58 -7.00
N ILE A 190 -5.48 -2.84 -6.12
CA ILE A 190 -4.09 -3.07 -6.51
C ILE A 190 -4.00 -4.39 -7.29
N GLY A 191 -3.39 -4.33 -8.49
CA GLY A 191 -3.17 -5.51 -9.35
C GLY A 191 -4.31 -5.88 -10.29
N SER A 192 -5.32 -5.02 -10.46
CA SER A 192 -6.45 -5.23 -11.39
C SER A 192 -6.23 -4.61 -12.78
#